data_AF-A0A381X565-F1
#
_entry.id   AF-A0A381X565-F1
#
_cell.length_a   1.000
_cell.length_b   1.000
_cell.length_c   1.000
_cell.angle_alpha   90.00
_cell.angle_beta   90.00
_cell.angle_gamma   90.00
#
_symmetry.space_group_name_H-M   'P 1'
#
loop_
_entity.id
_entity.type
_entity.pdbx_description
1 polymer ?
#
loop_
_entity_poly.entity_id
_entity_poly.type
_entity_poly.pdbx_seq_one_letter_code
_entity_poly.pdbx_strand_id
1 'polypeptide(L)'
;MHAIDYIIISIYLIGMVGVGLWFAKKHTDFDDFFLAGRSLTTPLLITTLISTYYGVDVLFGDSQLGFTDGVVAWFGYARPTYAFFLIAAFLLAQRLRKEDFKSLPDILDKYYGKNTRYVSAVTSFIYSLPALSLYGFGMLGDVILGWE
;
A
#
# COMPACT_ATOMS: atom_id res chain seq x y z
N MET A 1 -20.26 10.33 18.85
CA MET A 1 -19.49 9.13 19.19
C MET A 1 -19.88 8.68 20.59
N HIS A 2 -20.33 7.44 20.76
CA HIS A 2 -20.63 6.87 22.07
C HIS A 2 -19.34 6.36 22.74
N ALA A 3 -19.36 6.18 24.06
CA ALA A 3 -18.20 5.69 24.82
C ALA A 3 -17.66 4.33 24.30
N ILE A 4 -18.54 3.49 23.75
CA ILE A 4 -18.20 2.20 23.16
C ILE A 4 -17.32 2.36 21.91
N ASP A 5 -17.58 3.38 21.09
CA ASP A 5 -16.83 3.62 19.84
C ASP A 5 -15.36 3.95 20.15
N TYR A 6 -15.12 4.81 21.15
CA TYR A 6 -13.78 5.16 21.61
C TYR A 6 -13.01 3.97 22.18
N ILE A 7 -13.69 3.06 22.87
CA ILE A 7 -13.08 1.83 23.41
C ILE A 7 -12.62 0.93 22.25
N ILE A 8 -13.46 0.75 21.24
CA ILE A 8 -13.14 -0.08 20.06
C ILE A 8 -11.93 0.49 19.31
N ILE A 9 -11.93 1.80 19.04
CA ILE A 9 -10.82 2.49 18.35
C ILE A 9 -9.52 2.33 19.15
N SER A 10 -9.59 2.53 20.47
CA SER A 10 -8.43 2.45 21.35
C SER A 10 -7.83 1.04 21.39
N ILE A 11 -8.68 0.01 21.51
CA ILE A 11 -8.24 -1.40 21.47
C ILE A 11 -7.56 -1.73 20.13
N TYR A 12 -8.14 -1.27 19.02
CA TYR A 12 -7.57 -1.48 17.69
C TYR A 12 -6.18 -0.85 17.57
N LEU A 13 -6.02 0.43 17.95
CA LEU A 13 -4.74 1.13 17.89
C LEU A 13 -3.67 0.47 18.77
N ILE A 14 -4.02 0.11 20.01
CA ILE A 14 -3.11 -0.58 20.92
C ILE A 14 -2.71 -1.95 20.36
N GLY A 15 -3.67 -2.69 19.80
CA GLY A 15 -3.42 -3.98 19.15
C GLY A 15 -2.42 -3.85 18.00
N MET A 16 -2.62 -2.87 17.11
CA MET A 16 -1.73 -2.60 15.98
C MET A 16 -0.30 -2.27 16.43
N VAL A 17 -0.14 -1.39 17.43
CA VAL A 17 1.16 -1.05 17.99
C VAL A 17 1.81 -2.26 18.67
N GLY A 18 1.02 -3.06 19.40
CA GLY A 18 1.49 -4.27 20.07
C GLY A 18 2.05 -5.31 19.11
N VAL A 19 1.34 -5.56 17.99
CA VAL A 19 1.81 -6.46 16.92
C VAL A 19 3.10 -5.90 16.31
N GLY A 20 3.15 -4.60 16.00
CA GLY A 20 4.33 -3.94 15.46
C GLY A 20 5.57 -4.09 16.35
N LEU A 21 5.43 -3.85 17.65
CA LEU A 21 6.53 -3.99 18.62
C LEU A 21 6.97 -5.45 18.80
N TRP A 22 6.05 -6.41 18.72
CA TRP A 22 6.37 -7.83 18.83
C TRP A 22 7.22 -8.32 17.66
N PHE A 23 6.84 -7.94 16.42
CA PHE A 23 7.62 -8.27 15.23
C PHE A 23 8.92 -7.47 15.14
N ALA A 24 8.94 -6.20 15.58
CA ALA A 24 10.15 -5.39 15.62
C ALA A 24 11.28 -6.01 16.46
N LYS A 25 10.94 -6.76 17.52
CA LYS A 25 11.94 -7.47 18.36
C LYS A 25 12.49 -8.74 17.71
N LYS A 26 11.85 -9.25 16.65
CA LYS A 26 12.16 -10.56 16.04
C LYS A 26 13.10 -10.45 14.82
N HIS A 27 13.17 -9.27 14.19
CA HIS A 27 13.96 -9.05 12.99
C HIS A 27 15.23 -8.27 13.31
N THR A 28 16.40 -8.90 13.12
CA THR A 28 17.72 -8.29 13.39
C THR A 28 18.47 -7.88 12.13
N ASP A 29 18.08 -8.37 10.96
CA ASP A 29 18.74 -8.06 9.68
C ASP A 29 17.83 -7.22 8.75
N PHE A 30 18.44 -6.37 7.92
CA PHE A 30 17.74 -5.48 6.99
C PHE A 30 16.97 -6.26 5.94
N ASP A 31 17.53 -7.37 5.43
CA ASP A 31 16.84 -8.22 4.46
C ASP A 31 15.69 -9.00 5.10
N ASP A 32 15.81 -9.38 6.38
CA ASP A 32 14.71 -9.99 7.13
C ASP A 32 13.58 -8.99 7.40
N PHE A 33 13.90 -7.72 7.64
CA PHE A 33 12.91 -6.66 7.83
C PHE A 33 12.24 -6.26 6.51
N PHE A 34 13.04 -6.08 5.44
CA PHE A 34 12.55 -5.52 4.17
C PHE A 34 11.91 -6.58 3.26
N LEU A 35 12.42 -7.82 3.27
CA LEU A 35 11.94 -8.91 2.42
C LEU A 35 11.17 -9.99 3.20
N ALA A 36 10.96 -9.81 4.52
CA ALA A 36 10.40 -10.83 5.40
C ALA A 36 11.12 -12.19 5.27
N GLY A 37 12.45 -12.14 5.01
CA GLY A 37 13.28 -13.32 4.77
C GLY A 37 12.83 -14.17 3.56
N ARG A 38 12.05 -13.61 2.62
CA ARG A 38 11.41 -14.31 1.49
C ARG A 38 10.57 -15.52 1.90
N SER A 39 10.14 -15.55 3.17
CA SER A 39 9.44 -16.68 3.79
C SER A 39 7.91 -16.55 3.76
N LEU A 40 7.40 -15.45 3.20
CA LEU A 40 5.97 -15.20 3.08
C LEU A 40 5.29 -16.28 2.23
N THR A 41 4.28 -16.92 2.81
CA THR A 41 3.42 -17.85 2.07
C THR A 41 2.59 -17.09 1.04
N THR A 42 2.24 -17.73 -0.07
CA THR A 42 1.49 -17.10 -1.17
C THR A 42 0.18 -16.43 -0.71
N PRO A 43 -0.65 -17.05 0.17
CA PRO A 43 -1.87 -16.40 0.65
C PRO A 43 -1.57 -15.12 1.45
N LEU A 44 -0.55 -15.16 2.31
CA LEU A 44 -0.17 -14.00 3.11
C LEU A 44 0.33 -12.85 2.22
N LEU A 45 1.16 -13.16 1.22
CA LEU A 45 1.63 -12.19 0.23
C LEU A 45 0.46 -11.50 -0.52
N ILE A 46 -0.55 -12.27 -0.91
CA ILE A 46 -1.74 -11.73 -1.58
C ILE A 46 -2.50 -10.80 -0.63
N THR A 47 -2.71 -11.20 0.63
CA THR A 47 -3.41 -10.36 1.61
C THR A 47 -2.68 -9.05 1.89
N THR A 48 -1.35 -9.07 1.99
CA THR A 48 -0.56 -7.85 2.19
C THR A 48 -0.65 -6.94 0.97
N LEU A 49 -0.58 -7.51 -0.25
CA LEU A 49 -0.67 -6.73 -1.48
C LEU A 49 -2.04 -6.06 -1.64
N ILE A 50 -3.12 -6.80 -1.38
CA ILE A 50 -4.49 -6.26 -1.38
C ILE A 50 -4.65 -5.19 -0.30
N SER A 51 -4.14 -5.44 0.91
CA SER A 51 -4.17 -4.47 2.00
C SER A 51 -3.40 -3.18 1.69
N THR A 52 -2.31 -3.25 0.91
CA THR A 52 -1.57 -2.07 0.46
C THR A 52 -2.32 -1.31 -0.64
N TYR A 53 -3.04 -2.02 -1.51
CA TYR A 53 -3.77 -1.39 -2.61
C TYR A 53 -5.04 -0.67 -2.13
N TYR A 54 -5.85 -1.29 -1.27
CA TYR A 54 -7.08 -0.69 -0.76
C TYR A 54 -6.83 0.18 0.48
N GLY A 55 -6.29 1.37 0.24
CA GLY A 55 -6.15 2.41 1.24
C GLY A 55 -7.42 3.26 1.42
N VAL A 56 -7.35 4.20 2.37
CA VAL A 56 -8.41 5.19 2.64
C VAL A 56 -8.70 6.06 1.40
N ASP A 57 -7.66 6.39 0.65
CA ASP A 57 -7.71 7.14 -0.60
C ASP A 57 -8.50 6.42 -1.69
N VAL A 58 -8.26 5.12 -1.89
CA VAL A 58 -9.02 4.30 -2.85
C VAL A 58 -10.47 4.14 -2.40
N LEU A 59 -10.70 3.92 -1.10
CA LEU A 59 -12.05 3.81 -0.55
C LEU A 59 -12.90 5.05 -0.82
N PHE A 60 -12.36 6.24 -0.56
CA PHE A 60 -13.05 7.49 -0.83
C PHE A 60 -13.22 7.76 -2.33
N GLY A 61 -12.18 7.50 -3.12
CA GLY A 61 -12.22 7.68 -4.58
C GLY A 61 -13.29 6.80 -5.22
N ASP A 62 -13.31 5.50 -4.91
CA ASP A 62 -14.29 4.56 -5.44
C ASP A 62 -15.72 4.88 -4.97
N SER A 63 -15.88 5.31 -3.72
CA SER A 63 -17.18 5.74 -3.19
C SER A 63 -17.72 6.97 -3.92
N GLN A 64 -16.85 7.94 -4.22
CA GLN A 64 -17.22 9.14 -4.98
C GLN A 64 -17.61 8.79 -6.42
N LEU A 65 -16.82 7.95 -7.09
CA LEU A 65 -17.12 7.49 -8.45
C LEU A 65 -18.43 6.69 -8.50
N GLY A 66 -18.69 5.86 -7.50
CA GLY A 66 -19.96 5.15 -7.37
C GLY A 66 -21.15 6.07 -7.15
N PHE A 67 -20.96 7.20 -6.47
CA PHE A 67 -22.00 8.21 -6.27
C PHE A 67 -22.29 9.02 -7.54
N THR A 68 -21.26 9.41 -8.31
CA THR A 68 -21.45 10.23 -9.51
C THR A 68 -21.87 9.42 -10.74
N ASP A 69 -21.24 8.29 -10.96
CA ASP A 69 -21.33 7.53 -12.22
C ASP A 69 -22.08 6.19 -12.03
N GLY A 70 -22.48 5.89 -10.79
CA GLY A 70 -23.17 4.66 -10.44
C GLY A 70 -22.33 3.41 -10.70
N VAL A 71 -23.00 2.29 -10.97
CA VAL A 71 -22.36 0.99 -11.23
C VAL A 71 -21.50 1.02 -12.52
N VAL A 72 -21.69 2.01 -13.39
CA VAL A 72 -20.95 2.14 -14.66
C VAL A 72 -19.48 2.49 -14.39
N ALA A 73 -19.17 3.27 -13.35
CA ALA A 73 -17.79 3.57 -12.96
C ALA A 73 -16.98 2.30 -12.68
N TRP A 74 -17.59 1.29 -12.06
CA TRP A 74 -16.93 0.01 -11.78
C TRP A 74 -16.47 -0.68 -13.07
N PHE A 75 -17.31 -0.64 -14.10
CA PHE A 75 -16.99 -1.25 -15.39
C PHE A 75 -15.93 -0.49 -16.17
N GLY A 76 -15.87 0.83 -16.05
CA GLY A 76 -14.91 1.70 -16.72
C GLY A 76 -13.53 1.70 -16.06
N TYR A 77 -13.46 1.69 -14.73
CA TYR A 77 -12.20 1.84 -13.99
C TYR A 77 -11.66 0.53 -13.43
N ALA A 78 -12.50 -0.35 -12.90
CA ALA A 78 -12.02 -1.53 -12.17
C ALA A 78 -11.55 -2.64 -13.13
N ARG A 79 -12.34 -2.96 -14.16
CA ARG A 79 -12.02 -4.06 -15.11
C ARG A 79 -10.69 -3.89 -15.85
N PRO A 80 -10.37 -2.74 -16.47
CA PRO A 80 -9.10 -2.57 -17.19
C PRO A 80 -7.91 -2.67 -16.24
N THR A 81 -8.06 -2.15 -15.03
CA THR A 81 -7.00 -2.12 -14.01
C THR A 81 -6.62 -3.52 -13.54
N TYR A 82 -7.60 -4.38 -13.23
CA TYR A 82 -7.30 -5.78 -12.88
C TYR A 82 -6.70 -6.57 -14.04
N ALA A 83 -7.19 -6.35 -15.27
CA ALA A 83 -6.63 -6.99 -16.45
C ALA A 83 -5.16 -6.59 -16.66
N PHE A 84 -4.86 -5.30 -16.50
CA PHE A 84 -3.48 -4.81 -16.56
C PHE A 84 -2.61 -5.42 -15.47
N PHE A 85 -3.08 -5.49 -14.21
CA PHE A 85 -2.33 -6.12 -13.13
C PHE A 85 -2.06 -7.60 -13.38
N LEU A 86 -3.03 -8.35 -13.91
CA LEU A 86 -2.84 -9.75 -14.27
C LEU A 86 -1.78 -9.91 -15.36
N ILE A 87 -1.89 -9.12 -16.44
CA ILE A 87 -0.93 -9.14 -17.56
C ILE A 87 0.47 -8.78 -17.05
N ALA A 88 0.58 -7.71 -16.27
CA ALA A 88 1.83 -7.27 -15.66
C ALA A 88 2.41 -8.36 -14.74
N ALA A 89 1.59 -9.00 -13.90
CA ALA A 89 2.04 -10.08 -13.04
C ALA A 89 2.58 -11.27 -13.84
N PHE A 90 1.89 -11.74 -14.88
CA PHE A 90 2.37 -12.88 -15.67
C PHE A 90 3.67 -12.58 -16.44
N LEU A 91 3.79 -11.38 -17.02
CA LEU A 91 4.96 -10.99 -17.82
C LEU A 91 6.17 -10.59 -16.96
N LEU A 92 5.93 -9.80 -15.91
CA LEU A 92 7.00 -9.19 -15.11
C LEU A 92 7.39 -10.07 -13.92
N ALA A 93 6.47 -10.80 -13.27
CA ALA A 93 6.83 -11.54 -12.05
C ALA A 93 7.90 -12.59 -12.30
N GLN A 94 7.85 -13.32 -13.42
CA GLN A 94 8.90 -14.31 -13.75
C GLN A 94 10.26 -13.67 -14.01
N ARG A 95 10.26 -12.47 -14.62
CA ARG A 95 11.50 -11.75 -14.97
C ARG A 95 12.11 -11.08 -13.73
N LEU A 96 11.27 -10.47 -12.90
CA LEU A 96 11.66 -9.85 -11.64
C LEU A 96 12.12 -10.89 -10.62
N ARG A 97 11.51 -12.09 -10.57
CA ARG A 97 11.93 -13.15 -9.63
C ARG A 97 13.29 -13.75 -9.94
N LYS A 98 13.76 -13.68 -11.19
CA LYS A 98 15.09 -14.15 -11.59
C LYS A 98 16.22 -13.20 -11.20
N GLU A 99 15.87 -11.95 -10.91
CA GLU A 99 16.80 -10.89 -10.61
C GLU A 99 16.68 -10.53 -9.13
N ASP A 100 17.80 -10.33 -8.43
CA ASP A 100 17.80 -10.08 -6.98
C ASP A 100 17.52 -8.61 -6.63
N PHE A 101 16.58 -7.98 -7.34
CA PHE A 101 16.27 -6.57 -7.11
C PHE A 101 15.55 -6.38 -5.78
N LYS A 102 16.00 -5.39 -5.01
CA LYS A 102 15.36 -5.00 -3.74
C LYS A 102 14.38 -3.85 -3.93
N SER A 103 14.62 -2.98 -4.90
CA SER A 103 13.80 -1.78 -5.11
C SER A 103 13.61 -1.43 -6.58
N LEU A 104 12.61 -0.59 -6.88
CA LEU A 104 12.35 -0.08 -8.23
C LEU A 104 13.56 0.70 -8.81
N PRO A 105 14.26 1.55 -8.04
CA PRO A 105 15.48 2.21 -8.50
C PRO A 105 16.60 1.24 -8.89
N ASP A 106 16.71 0.06 -8.27
CA ASP A 106 17.75 -0.93 -8.63
C ASP A 106 17.50 -1.53 -10.02
N ILE A 107 16.24 -1.69 -10.40
CA ILE A 107 15.85 -2.10 -11.76
C ILE A 107 16.35 -1.04 -12.75
N LEU A 108 16.10 0.23 -12.46
CA LEU A 108 16.49 1.34 -13.33
C LEU A 108 18.01 1.55 -13.37
N ASP A 109 18.72 1.27 -12.29
CA ASP A 109 20.20 1.25 -12.25
C ASP A 109 20.75 0.21 -13.24
N LYS A 110 20.18 -1.00 -13.27
CA LYS A 110 20.63 -2.07 -14.17
C LYS A 110 20.48 -1.70 -15.65
N TYR A 111 19.40 -1.02 -16.02
CA TYR A 111 19.09 -0.71 -17.42
C TYR A 111 19.63 0.64 -17.90
N TYR A 112 19.73 1.64 -17.03
CA TYR A 112 20.01 3.04 -17.39
C TYR A 112 21.17 3.67 -16.60
N GLY A 113 21.73 2.95 -15.63
CA GLY A 113 22.89 3.38 -14.84
C GLY A 113 22.56 4.31 -13.67
N LYS A 114 23.62 4.73 -12.99
CA LYS A 114 23.58 5.32 -11.65
C LYS A 114 22.86 6.67 -11.55
N ASN A 115 22.93 7.50 -12.60
CA ASN A 115 22.25 8.80 -12.61
C ASN A 115 20.72 8.63 -12.55
N THR A 116 20.19 7.66 -13.32
CA THR A 116 18.75 7.36 -13.37
C THR A 116 18.26 6.72 -12.07
N ARG A 117 19.13 5.98 -11.37
CA ARG A 117 18.84 5.46 -10.02
C ARG A 117 18.54 6.57 -9.02
N TYR A 118 19.35 7.64 -8.99
CA TYR A 118 19.10 8.74 -8.05
C TYR A 118 17.79 9.48 -8.36
N VAL A 119 17.54 9.77 -9.63
CA VAL A 119 16.30 10.42 -10.05
C VAL A 119 15.09 9.56 -9.67
N SER A 120 15.12 8.27 -10.00
CA SER A 120 14.03 7.35 -9.69
C SER A 120 13.83 7.10 -8.20
N ALA A 121 14.90 7.10 -7.40
CA ALA A 121 14.80 7.02 -5.94
C ALA A 121 14.07 8.24 -5.37
N VAL A 122 14.41 9.45 -5.84
CA VAL A 122 13.73 10.69 -5.41
C VAL A 122 12.27 10.71 -5.85
N THR A 123 11.98 10.35 -7.11
CA THR A 123 10.60 10.29 -7.60
C THR A 123 9.77 9.24 -6.87
N SER A 124 10.34 8.06 -6.60
CA SER A 124 9.67 7.00 -5.84
C SER A 124 9.39 7.44 -4.40
N PHE A 125 10.33 8.15 -3.77
CA PHE A 125 10.14 8.71 -2.43
C PHE A 125 8.98 9.71 -2.42
N ILE A 126 8.95 10.66 -3.36
CA ILE A 126 7.85 11.64 -3.47
C ILE A 126 6.51 10.94 -3.70
N TYR A 127 6.47 9.95 -4.58
CA TYR A 127 5.25 9.18 -4.86
C TYR A 127 4.77 8.38 -3.64
N SER A 128 5.70 7.87 -2.82
CA SER A 128 5.37 7.10 -1.62
C SER A 128 4.83 7.94 -0.45
N LEU A 129 4.84 9.27 -0.56
CA LEU A 129 4.27 10.13 0.46
C LEU A 129 2.76 9.92 0.51
N PRO A 130 2.20 9.52 1.67
CA PRO A 130 0.78 9.16 1.79
C PRO A 130 -0.11 10.42 1.91
N ALA A 131 0.11 11.43 1.06
CA ALA A 131 -0.57 12.73 1.14
C ALA A 131 -2.10 12.59 1.02
N LEU A 132 -2.57 11.78 0.05
CA LEU A 132 -3.99 11.52 -0.14
C LEU A 132 -4.60 10.74 1.03
N SER A 133 -3.90 9.72 1.52
CA SER A 133 -4.38 8.93 2.66
C SER A 133 -4.43 9.79 3.93
N LEU A 134 -3.43 10.64 4.18
CA LEU A 134 -3.42 11.60 5.29
C LEU A 134 -4.56 12.61 5.20
N TYR A 135 -4.85 13.13 4.00
CA TYR A 135 -6.00 13.99 3.76
C TYR A 135 -7.32 13.28 4.07
N GLY A 136 -7.48 12.03 3.60
CA GLY A 136 -8.66 11.22 3.89
C GLY A 136 -8.84 10.95 5.39
N PHE A 137 -7.76 10.71 6.13
CA PHE A 137 -7.80 10.62 7.60
C PHE A 137 -8.20 11.96 8.26
N GLY A 138 -7.70 13.09 7.76
CA GLY A 138 -8.08 14.42 8.23
C GLY A 138 -9.56 14.69 8.02
N MET A 139 -10.08 14.44 6.82
CA MET A 139 -11.51 14.59 6.49
C MET A 139 -12.39 13.67 7.35
N LEU A 140 -11.95 12.43 7.60
CA LEU A 140 -12.64 11.54 8.54
C LEU A 140 -12.66 12.11 9.96
N GLY A 141 -11.53 12.65 10.42
CA GLY A 141 -11.40 13.28 11.73
C GLY A 141 -12.34 14.47 11.88
N ASP A 142 -12.41 15.34 10.88
CA ASP A 142 -13.33 16.48 10.84
C ASP A 142 -14.80 16.03 10.91
N VAL A 143 -15.21 15.12 10.01
CA VAL A 143 -16.61 14.63 9.95
C VAL A 143 -17.03 13.89 11.23
N ILE A 144 -16.12 13.17 11.87
CA ILE A 144 -16.42 12.32 13.05
C ILE A 144 -16.31 13.08 14.37
N LEU A 145 -15.25 13.88 14.52
CA LEU A 145 -14.89 14.54 15.78
C LEU A 145 -15.25 16.03 15.79
N GLY A 146 -15.56 16.64 14.63
CA GLY A 146 -15.73 18.08 14.48
C GLY A 146 -14.42 18.85 14.68
N TRP A 147 -13.29 18.23 14.33
CA TRP A 147 -11.99 18.89 14.35
C TRP A 147 -11.81 19.71 13.06
N GLU A 148 -11.89 21.04 13.18
CA GLU A 148 -11.50 21.97 12.10
C GLU A 148 -10.03 21.84 11.68
#